data_AF-A0A7C5VH54-F1
#
_entry.id   AF-A0A7C5VH54-F1
#
_cell.length_a   1.000
_cell.length_b   1.000
_cell.length_c   1.000
_cell.angle_alpha   90.00
_cell.angle_beta   90.00
_cell.angle_gamma   90.00
#
_symmetry.space_group_name_H-M   'P 1'
#
loop_
_entity.id
_entity.type
_entity.pdbx_description
1 polymer ?
#
loop_
_entity_poly.entity_id
_entity_poly.type
_entity_poly.pdbx_seq_one_letter_code
_entity_poly.pdbx_strand_id
1 'polypeptide(L)'
;MRGARLLALVALGGAVWAQFSDVPPGHWAREAIDQLVKEGVLYGYPDGTFRPGEGFTRAQAAATLWRLILQYRLKDLRELSREDIERLKALLESVELWRKEAQASQEAVGG
;
A
#
# COMPACT_ATOMS: atom_id res chain seq x y z
N MET A 1 -30.24 19.83 36.35
CA MET A 1 -30.52 18.50 35.76
C MET A 1 -29.34 18.13 34.86
N ARG A 2 -28.47 17.22 35.31
CA ARG A 2 -27.39 16.64 34.51
C ARG A 2 -27.97 15.40 33.81
N GLY A 3 -27.96 15.38 32.48
CA GLY A 3 -28.59 14.31 31.70
C GLY A 3 -28.06 14.23 30.28
N ALA A 4 -27.06 13.37 30.11
CA ALA A 4 -26.89 12.43 29.00
C ALA A 4 -27.12 12.90 27.56
N ARG A 5 -26.02 12.94 26.81
CA ARG A 5 -25.81 12.33 25.47
C ARG A 5 -24.31 12.47 25.19
N LEU A 6 -23.44 11.58 25.68
CA LEU A 6 -23.12 10.26 25.08
C LEU A 6 -23.14 10.29 23.55
N LEU A 7 -21.93 10.24 22.98
CA LEU A 7 -21.60 9.66 21.67
C LEU A 7 -22.34 10.22 20.45
N ALA A 8 -21.84 11.34 19.93
CA ALA A 8 -21.93 11.65 18.50
C ALA A 8 -20.51 12.02 18.03
N LEU A 9 -19.89 11.38 17.06
CA LEU A 9 -20.22 10.23 16.24
C LEU A 9 -18.89 9.97 15.50
N VAL A 10 -18.29 8.80 15.68
CA VAL A 10 -17.13 8.33 14.89
C VAL A 10 -17.59 7.98 13.47
N ALA A 11 -18.32 8.89 12.81
CA ALA A 11 -18.80 8.69 11.46
C ALA A 11 -18.62 9.98 10.67
N LEU A 12 -17.38 10.19 10.20
CA LEU A 12 -17.14 10.49 8.79
C LEU A 12 -15.87 9.75 8.36
N GLY A 13 -15.89 8.41 8.52
CA GLY A 13 -15.09 7.49 7.70
C GLY A 13 -15.61 7.45 6.26
N GLY A 14 -15.93 8.61 5.69
CA GLY A 14 -16.00 8.80 4.26
C GLY A 14 -14.67 9.42 3.89
N ALA A 15 -13.79 8.66 3.25
CA ALA A 15 -12.69 9.27 2.52
C ALA A 15 -13.33 10.30 1.59
N VAL A 16 -13.25 11.57 1.95
CA VAL A 16 -13.50 12.64 0.99
C VAL A 16 -12.42 12.40 -0.04
N TRP A 17 -12.80 11.84 -1.18
CA TRP A 17 -12.00 11.90 -2.40
C TRP A 17 -11.98 13.38 -2.79
N ALA A 18 -11.26 14.17 -1.99
CA ALA A 18 -11.14 15.59 -2.22
C ALA A 18 -10.31 15.69 -3.49
N GLN A 19 -10.98 16.07 -4.57
CA GLN A 19 -10.27 16.54 -5.75
C GLN A 19 -9.25 17.58 -5.27
N PHE A 20 -8.00 17.38 -5.63
CA PHE A 20 -6.94 18.26 -5.17
C PHE A 20 -7.21 19.69 -5.65
N SER A 21 -7.10 20.65 -4.74
CA SER A 21 -7.43 22.05 -5.02
C SER A 21 -6.55 22.67 -6.12
N ASP A 22 -5.37 22.09 -6.34
CA ASP A 22 -4.36 22.48 -7.32
C ASP A 22 -4.31 21.57 -8.56
N VAL A 23 -5.30 20.68 -8.73
CA VAL A 23 -5.45 19.84 -9.94
C VAL A 23 -6.83 20.09 -10.57
N PRO A 24 -6.98 21.16 -11.38
CA PRO A 24 -8.26 21.55 -11.96
C PRO A 24 -8.78 20.50 -12.98
N PRO A 25 -10.08 20.51 -13.32
CA PRO A 25 -10.70 19.52 -14.23
C PRO A 25 -10.07 19.39 -15.63
N GLY A 26 -9.32 20.38 -16.11
CA GLY A 26 -8.60 20.33 -17.39
C GLY A 26 -7.11 20.00 -17.27
N HIS A 27 -6.61 19.69 -16.08
CA HIS A 27 -5.20 19.34 -15.89
C HIS A 27 -4.91 18.00 -16.56
N TRP A 28 -3.89 17.95 -17.43
CA TRP A 28 -3.55 16.77 -18.23
C TRP A 28 -3.36 15.48 -17.41
N ALA A 29 -2.84 15.60 -16.19
CA ALA A 29 -2.58 14.46 -15.30
C ALA A 29 -3.79 14.08 -14.43
N ARG A 30 -4.91 14.82 -14.50
CA ARG A 30 -6.01 14.71 -13.54
C ARG A 30 -6.55 13.29 -13.44
N GLU A 31 -6.85 12.68 -14.59
CA GLU A 31 -7.41 11.32 -14.64
C GLU A 31 -6.45 10.28 -14.06
N ALA A 32 -5.15 10.38 -14.39
CA ALA A 32 -4.13 9.48 -13.87
C ALA A 32 -3.95 9.63 -12.35
N ILE A 33 -3.94 10.88 -11.86
CA ILE A 33 -3.87 11.20 -10.44
C ILE A 33 -5.08 10.61 -9.71
N ASP A 34 -6.30 10.89 -10.20
CA ASP A 34 -7.54 10.41 -9.60
C ASP A 34 -7.57 8.88 -9.53
N GLN A 35 -7.15 8.20 -10.61
CA GLN A 35 -7.08 6.74 -10.64
C GLN A 35 -6.06 6.18 -9.64
N LEU A 36 -4.83 6.71 -9.61
CA LEU A 36 -3.77 6.20 -8.74
C LEU A 36 -4.04 6.50 -7.26
N VAL A 37 -4.70 7.60 -6.96
CA VAL A 37 -5.20 7.88 -5.60
C VAL A 37 -6.32 6.92 -5.24
N LYS A 38 -7.23 6.63 -6.18
CA LYS A 38 -8.28 5.61 -6.00
C LYS A 38 -7.73 4.23 -5.68
N GLU A 39 -6.61 3.87 -6.27
CA GLU A 39 -5.93 2.60 -6.02
C GLU A 39 -5.01 2.63 -4.79
N GLY A 40 -4.88 3.77 -4.10
CA GLY A 40 -4.01 3.94 -2.94
C GLY A 40 -2.52 3.92 -3.28
N VAL A 41 -2.16 4.18 -4.54
CA VAL A 41 -0.78 4.22 -5.03
C VAL A 41 -0.17 5.60 -4.78
N LEU A 42 -0.97 6.65 -5.00
CA LEU A 42 -0.59 8.04 -4.75
C LEU A 42 -1.41 8.65 -3.61
N TYR A 43 -0.83 9.67 -2.99
CA TYR A 43 -1.45 10.46 -1.93
C TYR A 43 -1.10 11.93 -2.15
N GLY A 44 -2.04 12.82 -1.86
CA GLY A 44 -1.73 14.25 -1.74
C GLY A 44 -1.32 14.62 -0.32
N TYR A 45 -1.28 15.92 -0.08
CA TYR A 45 -0.86 16.51 1.18
C TYR A 45 -2.06 16.78 2.10
N PRO A 46 -1.83 16.91 3.43
CA PRO A 46 -2.90 17.19 4.39
C PRO A 46 -3.66 18.49 4.14
N ASP A 47 -3.08 19.42 3.39
CA ASP A 47 -3.69 20.69 2.98
C ASP A 47 -4.66 20.54 1.77
N GLY A 48 -4.84 19.33 1.24
CA GLY A 48 -5.71 19.06 0.11
C GLY A 48 -5.08 19.33 -1.26
N THR A 49 -3.76 19.48 -1.34
CA THR A 49 -3.01 19.66 -2.60
C THR A 49 -2.35 18.37 -3.09
N PHE A 50 -2.02 18.30 -4.37
CA PHE A 50 -1.20 17.23 -4.98
C PHE A 50 0.21 17.70 -5.35
N ARG A 51 0.33 18.98 -5.70
CA ARG A 51 1.54 19.70 -6.11
C ARG A 51 2.17 19.12 -7.40
N PRO A 52 1.43 19.08 -8.52
CA PRO A 52 1.89 18.43 -9.75
C PRO A 52 3.12 19.09 -10.40
N GLY A 53 3.41 20.36 -10.05
CA GLY A 53 4.57 21.09 -10.55
C GLY A 53 5.81 21.02 -9.63
N GLU A 54 5.70 20.42 -8.45
CA GLU A 54 6.84 20.25 -7.54
C GLU A 54 7.71 19.06 -7.94
N GLY A 55 9.00 19.14 -7.60
CA GLY A 55 9.94 18.07 -7.87
C GLY A 55 9.57 16.78 -7.13
N PHE A 56 9.55 15.67 -7.86
CA PHE A 56 9.25 14.36 -7.31
C PHE A 56 10.53 13.64 -6.86
N THR A 57 10.70 13.46 -5.55
CA THR A 57 11.95 12.90 -5.00
C THR A 57 12.12 11.42 -5.35
N ARG A 58 13.36 10.93 -5.38
CA ARG A 58 13.68 9.50 -5.59
C ARG A 58 12.98 8.59 -4.57
N ALA A 59 12.86 9.03 -3.33
CA ALA A 59 12.19 8.28 -2.27
C ALA A 59 10.68 8.18 -2.52
N GLN A 60 10.03 9.27 -2.92
CA GLN A 60 8.62 9.26 -3.30
C GLN A 60 8.39 8.37 -4.52
N ALA A 61 9.26 8.45 -5.53
CA ALA A 61 9.19 7.58 -6.71
C ALA A 61 9.33 6.10 -6.35
N ALA A 62 10.31 5.73 -5.52
CA ALA A 62 10.48 4.36 -5.06
C ALA A 62 9.26 3.86 -4.28
N ALA A 63 8.70 4.68 -3.39
CA ALA A 63 7.51 4.33 -2.62
C ALA A 63 6.28 4.14 -3.52
N THR A 64 6.08 5.00 -4.52
CA THR A 64 5.01 4.87 -5.51
C THR A 64 5.17 3.61 -6.35
N LEU A 65 6.37 3.33 -6.87
CA LEU A 65 6.66 2.11 -7.62
C LEU A 65 6.43 0.86 -6.77
N TRP A 66 6.85 0.87 -5.50
CA TRP A 66 6.60 -0.23 -4.58
C TRP A 66 5.11 -0.50 -4.40
N ARG A 67 4.30 0.53 -4.14
CA ARG A 67 2.84 0.39 -4.01
C ARG A 67 2.19 -0.11 -5.30
N LEU A 68 2.66 0.38 -6.45
CA LEU A 68 2.18 -0.06 -7.76
C LEU A 68 2.44 -1.57 -7.94
N ILE A 69 3.67 -2.02 -7.73
CA ILE A 69 4.05 -3.44 -7.85
C ILE A 69 3.21 -4.30 -6.91
N LEU A 70 3.02 -3.87 -5.67
CA LEU A 70 2.19 -4.60 -4.71
C LEU A 70 0.72 -4.63 -5.14
N GLN A 71 0.15 -3.53 -5.62
CA GLN A 71 -1.25 -3.49 -6.08
C GLN A 71 -1.50 -4.44 -7.24
N TYR A 72 -0.63 -4.44 -8.26
CA TYR A 72 -0.77 -5.35 -9.40
C TYR A 72 -0.55 -6.80 -9.00
N ARG A 73 0.46 -7.09 -8.17
CA ARG A 73 0.62 -8.44 -7.58
C ARG A 73 -0.63 -8.84 -6.80
N LEU A 74 -1.20 -7.94 -6.01
CA LEU A 74 -2.39 -8.22 -5.18
C LEU A 74 -3.67 -8.41 -5.99
N LYS A 75 -3.79 -7.83 -7.19
CA LYS A 75 -4.90 -8.12 -8.11
C LYS A 75 -4.86 -9.60 -8.53
N ASP A 76 -3.68 -10.11 -8.86
CA ASP A 76 -3.48 -11.55 -9.12
C ASP A 76 -3.70 -12.39 -7.84
N LEU A 77 -3.34 -11.86 -6.67
CA LEU A 77 -3.56 -12.55 -5.39
C LEU A 77 -5.04 -12.73 -5.04
N ARG A 78 -5.95 -11.90 -5.58
CA ARG A 78 -7.41 -12.09 -5.42
C ARG A 78 -7.95 -13.26 -6.24
N GLU A 79 -7.19 -13.69 -7.23
CA GLU A 79 -7.49 -14.84 -8.08
C GLU A 79 -6.71 -16.08 -7.66
N LEU A 80 -5.92 -16.01 -6.57
CA LEU A 80 -5.21 -17.18 -6.05
C LEU A 80 -6.20 -18.30 -5.76
N SER A 81 -6.01 -19.39 -6.50
CA SER A 81 -6.67 -20.63 -6.17
C SER A 81 -6.11 -21.16 -4.84
N ARG A 82 -6.87 -22.06 -4.19
CA ARG A 82 -6.36 -22.76 -3.00
C ARG A 82 -5.04 -23.48 -3.30
N GLU A 83 -4.86 -23.95 -4.53
CA GLU A 83 -3.64 -24.63 -4.95
C GLU A 83 -2.43 -23.70 -4.96
N ASP A 84 -2.59 -22.47 -5.44
CA ASP A 84 -1.49 -21.49 -5.45
C ASP A 84 -1.09 -21.08 -4.03
N ILE A 85 -2.06 -20.98 -3.11
CA ILE A 85 -1.80 -20.75 -1.69
C ILE A 85 -0.99 -21.90 -1.08
N GLU A 86 -1.34 -23.15 -1.39
CA GLU A 86 -0.59 -24.31 -0.90
C GLU A 86 0.82 -24.37 -1.50
N ARG A 87 0.99 -24.02 -2.78
CA ARG A 87 2.33 -23.89 -3.41
C ARG A 87 3.18 -22.82 -2.72
N LEU A 88 2.60 -21.67 -2.39
CA LEU A 88 3.31 -20.59 -1.70
C LEU A 88 3.68 -20.99 -0.26
N LYS A 89 2.81 -21.70 0.46
CA LYS A 89 3.14 -22.24 1.79
C LYS A 89 4.29 -23.23 1.71
N ALA A 90 4.25 -24.17 0.77
CA ALA A 90 5.32 -25.15 0.57
C ALA A 90 6.66 -24.47 0.22
N LEU A 91 6.63 -23.40 -0.58
CA LEU A 91 7.82 -22.60 -0.88
C LEU A 91 8.33 -21.85 0.37
N LEU A 92 7.44 -21.32 1.21
CA LEU A 92 7.85 -20.64 2.44
C LEU A 92 8.49 -21.63 3.43
N GLU A 93 7.88 -22.81 3.59
CA GLU A 93 8.42 -23.86 4.46
C GLU A 93 9.80 -24.35 3.98
N SER A 94 10.00 -24.50 2.67
CA SER A 94 11.30 -24.90 2.13
C SER A 94 12.39 -23.83 2.34
N VAL A 95 12.04 -22.54 2.22
CA VAL A 95 12.96 -21.44 2.52
C VAL A 95 13.34 -21.40 4.00
N GLU A 96 12.37 -21.57 4.90
CA GLU A 96 12.64 -21.61 6.34
C GLU A 96 13.47 -22.84 6.75
N LEU A 97 13.26 -23.97 6.09
CA LEU A 97 14.10 -25.15 6.27
C LEU A 97 15.55 -24.86 5.87
N TRP A 98 15.75 -24.28 4.70
CA TRP A 98 17.08 -23.92 4.20
C TRP A 98 17.80 -22.92 5.13
N ARG A 99 17.05 -21.98 5.71
CA ARG A 99 17.59 -21.05 6.72
C ARG A 99 18.08 -21.79 7.97
N LYS A 100 17.31 -22.75 8.48
CA LYS A 100 17.69 -23.53 9.67
C LYS A 100 18.91 -24.40 9.40
N GLU A 101 18.97 -25.04 8.24
CA GLU A 101 20.13 -25.86 7.83
C GLU A 101 21.40 -25.01 7.68
N ALA A 102 21.29 -23.81 7.11
CA ALA A 102 22.40 -22.87 7.00
C ALA A 102 22.92 -22.42 8.38
N GLN A 103 22.03 -22.17 9.35
CA GLN A 103 22.42 -21.82 10.72
C GLN A 103 23.10 -22.98 11.45
N ALA A 104 22.52 -24.19 11.37
CA ALA A 104 23.12 -25.38 11.95
C ALA A 104 24.51 -25.70 11.35
N SER A 105 24.68 -25.44 10.05
CA SER A 105 25.97 -25.62 9.37
C SER A 105 27.02 -24.60 9.80
N GLN A 106 26.63 -23.37 10.18
CA GLN A 106 27.56 -22.37 10.71
C GLN A 106 27.99 -22.67 12.15
N GLU A 107 27.09 -23.19 12.99
CA GLU A 107 27.41 -23.59 14.38
C GLU A 107 28.33 -24.81 14.42
N ALA A 108 28.17 -25.77 13.51
CA ALA A 108 28.97 -26.98 13.43
C ALA A 108 30.44 -26.75 12.98
N VAL A 109 30.73 -25.62 12.34
CA VAL A 109 32.10 -25.27 11.86
C VAL A 109 32.86 -24.40 12.87
N GLY A 110 32.16 -23.81 13.85
CA GLY A 110 32.72 -22.86 14.81
C GLY A 110 33.01 -23.39 16.21
N GLY A 111 32.72 -24.66 16.52
CA GLY A 111 32.96 -25.33 17.82
C GLY A 111 33.97 -26.46 17.72
#